data_AF-A0A962JTI5-F1
#
_entry.id   AF-A0A962JTI5-F1
#
_cell.length_a   1.000
_cell.length_b   1.000
_cell.length_c   1.000
_cell.angle_alpha   90.00
_cell.angle_beta   90.00
_cell.angle_gamma   90.00
#
_symmetry.space_group_name_H-M   'P 1'
#
loop_
_entity.id
_entity.type
_entity.pdbx_description
1 polymer ?
#
loop_
_entity_poly.entity_id
_entity_poly.type
_entity_poly.pdbx_seq_one_letter_code
_entity_poly.pdbx_strand_id
1 'polypeptide(L)'
;MKYLSKAVALSGTLMLAGGLNAEPFTDADIEGSFYPYKNGTPTYQGYTPGIEVNQDNADQYKAIMDEALYRFVKDGWVTVKTAPTTDFPLTDDYVNATRQYAGNVTVNEKGTLDNYVAGRAFPKEPDSNDPKAGLKLVWNYQYGFNSGDSETIYPFW
;
A
#
# COMPACT_ATOMS: atom_id res chain seq x y z
N MET A 1 59.93 -34.20 -15.80
CA MET A 1 58.91 -35.12 -16.37
C MET A 1 57.78 -35.22 -15.35
N LYS A 2 56.52 -34.91 -15.77
CA LYS A 2 55.23 -35.17 -15.08
C LYS A 2 54.91 -34.32 -13.82
N TYR A 3 53.75 -33.70 -13.60
CA TYR A 3 52.58 -33.23 -14.37
C TYR A 3 51.92 -32.16 -13.48
N LEU A 4 51.47 -31.03 -14.05
CA LEU A 4 50.59 -30.08 -13.35
C LEU A 4 49.20 -30.71 -13.20
N SER A 5 48.67 -30.77 -11.97
CA SER A 5 47.25 -31.05 -11.72
C SER A 5 46.49 -29.72 -11.56
N LYS A 6 45.75 -29.36 -12.62
CA LYS A 6 44.72 -28.31 -12.55
C LYS A 6 43.53 -28.85 -11.77
N ALA A 7 43.26 -28.35 -10.58
CA ALA A 7 41.99 -28.59 -9.89
C ALA A 7 40.93 -27.66 -10.50
N VAL A 8 40.09 -28.23 -11.36
CA VAL A 8 38.83 -27.63 -11.80
C VAL A 8 37.85 -27.78 -10.64
N ALA A 9 37.61 -26.70 -9.89
CA ALA A 9 36.52 -26.65 -8.93
C ALA A 9 35.27 -26.12 -9.65
N LEU A 10 34.30 -27.02 -9.78
CA LEU A 10 33.01 -26.86 -10.40
C LEU A 10 32.24 -25.72 -9.71
N SER A 11 31.97 -24.61 -10.42
CA SER A 11 31.03 -23.58 -9.97
C SER A 11 29.63 -24.20 -9.94
N GLY A 12 29.20 -24.62 -8.76
CA GLY A 12 27.81 -24.97 -8.50
C GLY A 12 26.96 -23.71 -8.48
N THR A 13 26.24 -23.44 -9.57
CA THR A 13 25.14 -22.48 -9.57
C THR A 13 24.08 -22.97 -8.59
N LEU A 14 23.95 -22.32 -7.42
CA LEU A 14 22.76 -22.49 -6.58
C LEU A 14 21.56 -21.97 -7.38
N MET A 15 20.73 -22.88 -7.90
CA MET A 15 19.36 -22.53 -8.22
C MET A 15 18.63 -22.30 -6.89
N LEU A 16 18.34 -21.05 -6.56
CA LEU A 16 17.33 -20.71 -5.57
C LEU A 16 15.97 -21.15 -6.13
N ALA A 17 15.56 -22.39 -5.84
CA ALA A 17 14.16 -22.75 -5.88
C ALA A 17 13.47 -21.98 -4.75
N GLY A 18 13.00 -20.76 -5.06
CA GLY A 18 12.17 -19.97 -4.15
C GLY A 18 10.88 -20.73 -3.89
N GLY A 19 10.80 -21.41 -2.75
CA GLY A 19 9.55 -22.03 -2.30
C GLY A 19 8.43 -21.00 -2.24
N LEU A 20 7.21 -21.43 -2.56
CA LEU A 20 5.95 -20.69 -2.44
C LEU A 20 5.59 -20.47 -0.95
N ASN A 21 6.49 -19.84 -0.19
CA ASN A 21 6.21 -19.49 1.19
C ASN A 21 5.52 -18.12 1.22
N ALA A 22 4.53 -17.99 2.09
CA ALA A 22 3.90 -16.70 2.38
C ALA A 22 4.97 -15.72 2.88
N GLU A 23 4.81 -14.46 2.48
CA GLU A 23 5.75 -13.44 2.90
C GLU A 23 5.56 -13.15 4.39
N PRO A 24 6.61 -13.24 5.22
CA PRO A 24 6.50 -12.85 6.62
C PRO A 24 6.25 -11.35 6.71
N PHE A 25 5.37 -10.96 7.63
CA PHE A 25 5.11 -9.57 7.99
C PHE A 25 5.14 -9.43 9.52
N THR A 26 5.21 -8.19 9.99
CA THR A 26 5.32 -7.80 11.38
C THR A 26 4.14 -6.93 11.81
N ASP A 27 3.98 -6.71 13.12
CA ASP A 27 2.99 -5.74 13.62
C ASP A 27 3.25 -4.32 13.07
N ALA A 28 4.50 -3.96 12.76
CA ALA A 28 4.83 -2.70 12.13
C ALA A 28 4.27 -2.60 10.69
N ASP A 29 4.23 -3.71 9.95
CA ASP A 29 3.62 -3.75 8.61
C ASP A 29 2.09 -3.57 8.71
N ILE A 30 1.46 -4.17 9.73
CA ILE A 30 0.03 -3.97 10.01
C ILE A 30 -0.24 -2.52 10.39
N GLU A 31 0.58 -1.93 11.25
CA GLU A 31 0.44 -0.53 11.64
C GLU A 31 0.62 0.42 10.45
N GLY A 32 1.65 0.22 9.63
CA GLY A 32 1.86 1.00 8.41
C GLY A 32 0.70 0.86 7.42
N SER A 33 0.13 -0.34 7.29
CA SER A 33 -0.97 -0.60 6.34
C SER A 33 -2.31 0.02 6.74
N PHE A 34 -2.59 0.18 8.04
CA PHE A 34 -3.93 0.57 8.53
C PHE A 34 -3.94 1.87 9.32
N TYR A 35 -2.79 2.33 9.80
CA TYR A 35 -2.63 3.55 10.61
C TYR A 35 -1.41 4.36 10.12
N PRO A 36 -1.37 4.75 8.84
CA PRO A 36 -0.21 5.41 8.24
C PRO A 36 0.18 6.73 8.95
N TYR A 37 -0.76 7.38 9.63
CA TYR A 37 -0.52 8.65 10.33
C TYR A 37 -0.23 8.51 11.83
N LYS A 38 -0.22 7.28 12.36
CA LYS A 38 0.06 6.99 13.77
C LYS A 38 1.41 7.57 14.23
N ASN A 39 2.42 7.50 13.37
CA ASN A 39 3.80 7.89 13.69
C ASN A 39 4.19 9.28 13.17
N GLY A 40 3.27 9.98 12.51
CA GLY A 40 3.52 11.31 11.97
C GLY A 40 2.58 11.66 10.83
N THR A 41 2.43 12.96 10.58
CA THR A 41 1.58 13.49 9.51
C THR A 41 2.42 14.33 8.54
N PRO A 42 1.97 14.49 7.29
CA PRO A 42 2.64 15.38 6.34
C PRO A 42 2.70 16.81 6.87
N THR A 43 3.83 17.48 6.70
CA THR A 43 4.05 18.87 7.10
C THR A 43 4.42 19.74 5.91
N TYR A 44 4.05 21.02 5.95
CA TYR A 44 4.45 22.00 4.96
C TYR A 44 4.75 23.35 5.63
N GLN A 45 5.80 24.03 5.19
CA GLN A 45 6.23 25.30 5.80
C GLN A 45 5.14 26.36 5.64
N GLY A 46 4.77 27.01 6.75
CA GLY A 46 3.72 28.03 6.75
C GLY A 46 2.29 27.47 6.73
N TYR A 47 2.13 26.15 6.75
CA TYR A 47 0.83 25.49 6.92
C TYR A 47 0.70 24.91 8.32
N THR A 48 -0.41 25.25 8.98
CA THR A 48 -0.85 24.60 10.22
C THR A 48 -2.32 24.21 10.07
N PRO A 49 -2.72 22.98 10.44
CA PRO A 49 -4.12 22.60 10.39
C PRO A 49 -5.03 23.56 11.17
N GLY A 50 -6.24 23.79 10.67
CA GLY A 50 -7.21 24.73 11.25
C GLY A 50 -7.30 26.07 10.51
N ILE A 51 -6.48 26.27 9.48
CA ILE A 51 -6.62 27.44 8.59
C ILE A 51 -7.77 27.25 7.59
N GLU A 52 -8.29 28.37 7.12
CA GLU A 52 -9.22 28.44 6.00
C GLU A 52 -8.46 28.86 4.75
N VAL A 53 -8.43 27.98 3.74
CA VAL A 53 -7.80 28.25 2.45
C VAL A 53 -8.88 28.71 1.48
N ASN A 54 -8.72 29.94 0.98
CA ASN A 54 -9.68 30.64 0.13
C ASN A 54 -8.95 31.37 -1.02
N GLN A 55 -9.69 32.12 -1.83
CA GLN A 55 -9.16 32.82 -3.00
C GLN A 55 -7.95 33.73 -2.70
N ASP A 56 -7.91 34.35 -1.52
CA ASP A 56 -6.91 35.35 -1.14
C ASP A 56 -5.55 34.71 -0.78
N ASN A 57 -5.56 33.49 -0.25
CA ASN A 57 -4.36 32.81 0.24
C ASN A 57 -4.01 31.51 -0.51
N ALA A 58 -4.81 31.09 -1.48
CA ALA A 58 -4.62 29.85 -2.25
C ALA A 58 -3.20 29.68 -2.82
N ASP A 59 -2.58 30.78 -3.28
CA ASP A 59 -1.26 30.75 -3.91
C ASP A 59 -0.16 30.27 -2.96
N GLN A 60 -0.33 30.46 -1.65
CA GLN A 60 0.62 30.03 -0.60
C GLN A 60 0.67 28.50 -0.47
N TYR A 61 -0.43 27.83 -0.81
CA TYR A 61 -0.63 26.39 -0.59
C TYR A 61 -0.71 25.59 -1.90
N LYS A 62 -0.48 26.24 -3.05
CA LYS A 62 -0.54 25.58 -4.37
C LYS A 62 0.32 24.31 -4.47
N ALA A 63 1.48 24.30 -3.82
CA ALA A 63 2.39 23.15 -3.86
C ALA A 63 1.88 21.90 -3.13
N ILE A 64 0.89 22.06 -2.25
CA ILE A 64 0.28 20.96 -1.46
C ILE A 64 -1.20 20.75 -1.81
N MET A 65 -1.64 21.29 -2.95
CA MET A 65 -3.03 21.22 -3.41
C MET A 65 -3.06 20.61 -4.82
N ASP A 66 -4.02 19.72 -5.05
CA ASP A 66 -4.32 19.24 -6.40
C ASP A 66 -4.65 20.41 -7.35
N GLU A 67 -4.27 20.29 -8.63
CA GLU A 67 -4.42 21.37 -9.60
C GLU A 67 -5.88 21.81 -9.79
N ALA A 68 -6.82 20.87 -9.82
CA ALA A 68 -8.23 21.18 -9.97
C ALA A 68 -8.79 21.83 -8.71
N LEU A 69 -8.43 21.33 -7.53
CA LEU A 69 -8.85 21.94 -6.27
C LEU A 69 -8.29 23.37 -6.13
N TYR A 70 -7.02 23.60 -6.44
CA TYR A 70 -6.41 24.92 -6.45
C TYR A 70 -7.19 25.89 -7.34
N ARG A 71 -7.55 25.44 -8.54
CA ARG A 71 -8.35 26.26 -9.45
C ARG A 71 -9.71 26.61 -8.84
N PHE A 72 -10.43 25.65 -8.26
CA PHE A 72 -11.74 25.92 -7.65
C PHE A 72 -11.67 26.90 -6.48
N VAL A 73 -10.61 26.82 -5.67
CA VAL A 73 -10.39 27.79 -4.59
C VAL A 73 -10.04 29.17 -5.16
N LYS A 74 -9.21 29.23 -6.20
CA LYS A 74 -8.78 30.49 -6.82
C LYS A 74 -9.90 31.21 -7.59
N ASP A 75 -10.80 30.44 -8.17
CA ASP A 75 -12.02 30.95 -8.83
C ASP A 75 -13.12 31.32 -7.81
N GLY A 76 -12.88 31.12 -6.51
CA GLY A 76 -13.79 31.49 -5.42
C GLY A 76 -14.98 30.54 -5.25
N TRP A 77 -14.93 29.34 -5.84
CA TRP A 77 -16.04 28.38 -5.82
C TRP A 77 -16.08 27.55 -4.53
N VAL A 78 -14.91 27.32 -3.94
CA VAL A 78 -14.76 26.49 -2.74
C VAL A 78 -13.81 27.17 -1.77
N THR A 79 -14.15 27.06 -0.50
CA THR A 79 -13.26 27.39 0.62
C THR A 79 -12.93 26.11 1.38
N VAL A 80 -11.65 25.82 1.57
CA VAL A 80 -11.20 24.60 2.25
C VAL A 80 -10.94 24.90 3.72
N LYS A 81 -11.74 24.31 4.61
CA LYS A 81 -11.50 24.33 6.05
C LYS A 81 -10.66 23.13 6.43
N THR A 82 -9.44 23.40 6.89
CA THR A 82 -8.49 22.33 7.19
C THR A 82 -8.64 21.84 8.63
N ALA A 83 -8.33 20.57 8.86
CA ALA A 83 -8.34 19.93 10.17
C ALA A 83 -7.06 19.09 10.34
N PRO A 84 -6.70 18.70 11.57
CA PRO A 84 -5.60 17.78 11.79
C PRO A 84 -5.78 16.49 10.98
N THR A 85 -4.70 16.03 10.35
CA THR A 85 -4.68 14.73 9.66
C THR A 85 -4.92 13.61 10.68
N THR A 86 -5.76 12.64 10.31
CA THR A 86 -6.09 11.48 11.12
C THR A 86 -6.09 10.24 10.23
N ASP A 87 -5.93 9.08 10.85
CA ASP A 87 -6.22 7.81 10.21
C ASP A 87 -7.74 7.67 9.98
N PHE A 88 -8.08 6.94 8.92
CA PHE A 88 -9.43 6.42 8.66
C PHE A 88 -9.36 4.90 8.77
N PRO A 89 -9.35 4.36 10.00
CA PRO A 89 -9.12 2.93 10.21
C PRO A 89 -10.28 2.10 9.67
N LEU A 90 -9.95 0.94 9.11
CA LEU A 90 -10.92 -0.12 8.87
C LEU A 90 -11.36 -0.74 10.21
N THR A 91 -12.40 -1.57 10.17
CA THR A 91 -12.91 -2.24 11.38
C THR A 91 -11.82 -3.10 12.04
N ASP A 92 -11.85 -3.18 13.37
CA ASP A 92 -10.92 -4.02 14.14
C ASP A 92 -10.98 -5.48 13.68
N ASP A 93 -12.15 -5.97 13.31
CA ASP A 93 -12.34 -7.32 12.76
C ASP A 93 -11.52 -7.55 11.48
N TYR A 94 -11.48 -6.58 10.56
CA TYR A 94 -10.70 -6.70 9.33
C TYR A 94 -9.19 -6.67 9.62
N VAL A 95 -8.75 -5.79 10.52
CA VAL A 95 -7.34 -5.69 10.92
C VAL A 95 -6.91 -6.98 11.66
N ASN A 96 -7.75 -7.53 12.54
CA ASN A 96 -7.48 -8.78 13.25
C ASN A 96 -7.48 -9.99 12.32
N ALA A 97 -8.41 -10.06 11.36
CA ALA A 97 -8.39 -11.08 10.32
C ALA A 97 -7.10 -11.04 9.50
N THR A 98 -6.61 -9.84 9.18
CA THR A 98 -5.32 -9.65 8.50
C THR A 98 -4.17 -10.23 9.33
N ARG A 99 -4.09 -9.90 10.63
CA ARG A 99 -3.08 -10.46 11.54
C ARG A 99 -3.13 -11.99 11.60
N GLN A 100 -4.32 -12.56 11.58
CA GLN A 100 -4.52 -14.00 11.74
C GLN A 100 -4.22 -14.79 10.46
N TYR A 101 -4.60 -14.28 9.29
CA TYR A 101 -4.64 -15.08 8.06
C TYR A 101 -3.62 -14.69 7.00
N ALA A 102 -3.16 -13.44 6.95
CA ALA A 102 -2.28 -12.95 5.87
C ALA A 102 -0.96 -13.74 5.77
N GLY A 103 -0.48 -14.30 6.89
CA GLY A 103 0.79 -15.02 6.97
C GLY A 103 0.79 -16.38 6.28
N ASN A 104 -0.35 -16.81 5.73
CA ASN A 104 -0.47 -18.04 4.96
C ASN A 104 -0.74 -17.78 3.47
N VAL A 105 -0.99 -16.53 3.08
CA VAL A 105 -1.44 -16.18 1.74
C VAL A 105 -0.26 -16.15 0.78
N THR A 106 -0.41 -16.81 -0.37
CA THR A 106 0.60 -16.80 -1.44
C THR A 106 -0.06 -16.54 -2.79
N VAL A 107 0.74 -16.14 -3.76
CA VAL A 107 0.33 -16.04 -5.16
C VAL A 107 0.93 -17.22 -5.93
N ASN A 108 0.08 -18.08 -6.47
CA ASN A 108 0.50 -19.26 -7.23
C ASN A 108 0.97 -18.93 -8.66
N GLU A 109 1.37 -19.95 -9.42
CA GLU A 109 1.91 -19.80 -10.78
C GLU A 109 0.90 -19.25 -11.78
N LYS A 110 -0.41 -19.42 -11.54
CA LYS A 110 -1.49 -18.86 -12.36
C LYS A 110 -1.82 -17.43 -11.98
N GLY A 111 -1.16 -16.89 -10.96
CA GLY A 111 -1.39 -15.55 -10.45
C GLY A 111 -2.61 -15.43 -9.54
N THR A 112 -3.14 -16.53 -9.01
CA THR A 112 -4.27 -16.50 -8.04
C THR A 112 -3.78 -16.69 -6.61
N LEU A 113 -4.64 -16.35 -5.64
CA LEU A 113 -4.35 -16.54 -4.23
C LEU A 113 -4.53 -18.00 -3.80
N ASP A 114 -3.57 -18.52 -3.05
CA ASP A 114 -3.73 -19.74 -2.25
C ASP A 114 -3.85 -19.37 -0.77
N ASN A 115 -4.66 -20.11 -0.02
CA ASN A 115 -4.90 -19.99 1.43
C ASN A 115 -5.44 -18.63 1.91
N TYR A 116 -6.02 -17.83 1.02
CA TYR A 116 -6.73 -16.61 1.42
C TYR A 116 -8.04 -16.95 2.16
N VAL A 117 -8.26 -16.30 3.30
CA VAL A 117 -9.47 -16.49 4.14
C VAL A 117 -10.20 -15.16 4.33
N ALA A 118 -9.55 -14.17 4.94
CA ALA A 118 -10.12 -12.86 5.23
C ALA A 118 -9.01 -11.82 5.52
N GLY A 119 -9.39 -10.53 5.54
CA GLY A 119 -8.47 -9.41 5.80
C GLY A 119 -7.70 -8.99 4.55
N ARG A 120 -6.65 -8.18 4.73
CA ARG A 120 -5.75 -7.78 3.64
C ARG A 120 -4.78 -8.93 3.34
N ALA A 121 -4.80 -9.43 2.11
CA ALA A 121 -3.96 -10.56 1.71
C ALA A 121 -2.45 -10.29 1.92
N PHE A 122 -1.99 -9.08 1.59
CA PHE A 122 -0.59 -8.68 1.70
C PHE A 122 -0.48 -7.34 2.45
N PRO A 123 -0.24 -7.34 3.77
CA PRO A 123 -0.22 -6.11 4.57
C PRO A 123 1.05 -5.28 4.41
N LYS A 124 2.13 -5.85 3.88
CA LYS A 124 3.39 -5.13 3.71
C LYS A 124 3.30 -4.14 2.55
N GLU A 125 4.05 -3.05 2.67
CA GLU A 125 4.24 -2.10 1.56
C GLU A 125 4.81 -2.81 0.31
N PRO A 126 4.36 -2.43 -0.90
CA PRO A 126 4.86 -3.03 -2.13
C PRO A 126 6.37 -2.82 -2.29
N ASP A 127 7.09 -3.90 -2.56
CA ASP A 127 8.53 -3.85 -2.88
C ASP A 127 8.75 -3.84 -4.39
N SER A 128 9.45 -2.83 -4.89
CA SER A 128 9.86 -2.75 -6.31
C SER A 128 10.69 -3.93 -6.80
N ASN A 129 11.35 -4.66 -5.91
CA ASN A 129 12.14 -5.85 -6.24
C ASN A 129 11.33 -7.15 -6.23
N ASP A 130 10.09 -7.11 -5.73
CA ASP A 130 9.20 -8.27 -5.79
C ASP A 130 8.51 -8.32 -7.16
N PRO A 131 8.83 -9.33 -8.02
CA PRO A 131 8.21 -9.45 -9.34
C PRO A 131 6.69 -9.67 -9.28
N LYS A 132 6.14 -10.03 -8.11
CA LYS A 132 4.70 -10.20 -7.87
C LYS A 132 4.07 -9.01 -7.15
N ALA A 133 4.80 -7.91 -6.87
CA ALA A 133 4.28 -6.76 -6.11
C ALA A 133 3.01 -6.16 -6.74
N GLY A 134 3.00 -5.98 -8.07
CA GLY A 134 1.83 -5.49 -8.78
C GLY A 134 0.61 -6.42 -8.64
N LEU A 135 0.84 -7.74 -8.65
CA LEU A 135 -0.23 -8.72 -8.49
C LEU A 135 -0.75 -8.78 -7.06
N LYS A 136 0.13 -8.64 -6.06
CA LYS A 136 -0.26 -8.50 -4.65
C LYS A 136 -1.15 -7.26 -4.44
N LEU A 137 -0.79 -6.14 -5.07
CA LEU A 137 -1.59 -4.91 -5.07
C LEU A 137 -2.98 -5.12 -5.68
N VAL A 138 -3.06 -5.78 -6.84
CA VAL A 138 -4.35 -6.10 -7.48
C VAL A 138 -5.22 -6.97 -6.58
N TRP A 139 -4.66 -7.97 -5.91
CA TRP A 139 -5.41 -8.82 -4.99
C TRP A 139 -5.88 -8.08 -3.73
N ASN A 140 -5.05 -7.20 -3.17
CA ASN A 140 -5.45 -6.31 -2.09
C ASN A 140 -6.57 -5.35 -2.51
N TYR A 141 -6.58 -4.89 -3.77
CA TYR A 141 -7.67 -4.08 -4.30
C TYR A 141 -8.95 -4.92 -4.47
N GLN A 142 -8.85 -6.09 -5.08
CA GLN A 142 -9.98 -6.99 -5.37
C GLN A 142 -10.69 -7.49 -4.11
N TYR A 143 -9.94 -7.79 -3.04
CA TYR A 143 -10.48 -8.29 -1.77
C TYR A 143 -10.46 -7.24 -0.64
N GLY A 144 -10.04 -6.02 -0.96
CA GLY A 144 -10.07 -4.91 -0.01
C GLY A 144 -11.49 -4.44 0.25
N PHE A 145 -11.65 -3.64 1.30
CA PHE A 145 -12.83 -2.79 1.43
C PHE A 145 -12.72 -1.65 0.40
N ASN A 146 -13.11 -1.92 -0.85
CA ASN A 146 -13.12 -0.97 -1.97
C ASN A 146 -14.51 -0.39 -2.27
N SER A 147 -15.59 -1.00 -1.75
CA SER A 147 -16.96 -0.55 -1.96
C SER A 147 -17.36 0.63 -1.08
N GLY A 148 -17.30 1.84 -1.63
CA GLY A 148 -18.05 3.01 -1.14
C GLY A 148 -19.45 3.10 -1.78
N ASP A 149 -20.27 4.05 -1.34
CA ASP A 149 -21.70 4.25 -1.70
C ASP A 149 -22.02 4.42 -3.21
N SER A 150 -21.02 4.37 -4.09
CA SER A 150 -21.19 4.43 -5.56
C SER A 150 -20.83 3.12 -6.29
N GLU A 151 -20.42 2.06 -5.57
CA GLU A 151 -20.22 0.76 -6.21
C GLU A 151 -21.57 0.08 -6.48
N THR A 152 -21.95 0.04 -7.76
CA THR A 152 -23.04 -0.82 -8.22
C THR A 152 -22.43 -2.06 -8.85
N ILE A 153 -22.40 -3.18 -8.11
CA ILE A 153 -22.08 -4.49 -8.67
C ILE A 153 -23.40 -5.13 -9.09
N TYR A 154 -23.73 -5.01 -10.38
CA TYR A 154 -24.85 -5.77 -10.93
C TYR A 154 -24.45 -7.23 -11.09
N PRO A 155 -25.22 -8.19 -10.52
CA PRO A 155 -24.89 -9.60 -10.65
C PRO A 155 -25.09 -10.10 -12.08
N PHE A 156 -25.90 -9.42 -12.90
CA PHE A 156 -26.03 -9.53 -14.35
C PHE A 156 -26.54 -8.15 -14.81
N TRP A 157 -25.92 -7.57 -15.86
CA TRP A 157 -26.08 -6.20 -16.43
C TRP A 157 -25.87 -5.02 -15.48
#